data_AF-A0A5J5M2L0-F1
#
_entry.id   AF-A0A5J5M2L0-F1
#
_cell.length_a   1.000
_cell.length_b   1.000
_cell.length_c   1.000
_cell.angle_alpha   90.00
_cell.angle_beta   90.00
_cell.angle_gamma   90.00
#
_symmetry.space_group_name_H-M   'P 1'
#
loop_
_entity.id
_entity.type
_entity.pdbx_description
1 polymer ?
#
loop_
_entity_poly.entity_id
_entity_poly.type
_entity_poly.pdbx_seq_one_letter_code
_entity_poly.pdbx_strand_id
1 'polypeptide(L)'
;MVKAILDYYRQDDPDNTAFIRFQSHCKDDGDETSLRHFVNSQGTNAIDGVTRLIIDGLPCHNLESLRHDYAISTGNDPYGEGFDRYVHHKILSTVKQETGRPRANRYQDRIFEIVLLTDYDFSGLIPANQLRQCKAHEITPDAESTKERTNRLILEAANQLWETGEKITERAVATVTGMARTTINRCREFLDEILATFTIKDSYSKCGQAETLTQTDTDLINDATVYLEAASEDSLLTEFGNILEVLDRNQWDALWGFIPIPIRDKLLNQLLAIAT
;
A
#
# COMPACT_ATOMS: atom_id res chain seq x y z
N MET A 1 0.57 17.10 -4.36
CA MET A 1 1.29 15.85 -4.05
C MET A 1 2.79 16.05 -4.15
N VAL A 2 3.41 16.04 -5.34
CA VAL A 2 4.88 16.17 -5.49
C VAL A 2 5.45 17.38 -4.75
N LYS A 3 4.84 18.56 -4.90
CA LYS A 3 5.24 19.77 -4.17
C LYS A 3 5.30 19.58 -2.64
N ALA A 4 4.31 18.92 -2.05
CA ALA A 4 4.28 18.66 -0.61
C ALA A 4 5.43 17.75 -0.16
N ILE A 5 5.78 16.74 -0.96
CA ILE A 5 6.94 15.86 -0.73
C ILE A 5 8.24 16.67 -0.81
N LEU A 6 8.37 17.52 -1.83
CA LEU A 6 9.56 18.36 -2.00
C LEU A 6 9.72 19.34 -0.84
N ASP A 7 8.64 20.00 -0.44
CA ASP A 7 8.65 20.96 0.67
C ASP A 7 8.95 20.27 2.01
N TYR A 8 8.44 19.04 2.22
CA TYR A 8 8.81 18.21 3.36
C TYR A 8 10.33 17.98 3.41
N TYR A 9 10.94 17.49 2.33
CA TYR A 9 12.37 17.22 2.31
C TYR A 9 13.24 18.48 2.41
N ARG A 10 12.78 19.62 1.88
CA ARG A 10 13.46 20.91 2.04
C ARG A 10 13.46 21.38 3.50
N GLN A 11 12.43 21.04 4.27
CA GLN A 11 12.31 21.47 5.68
C GLN A 11 13.00 20.49 6.64
N ASP A 12 12.98 19.19 6.31
CA ASP A 12 13.54 18.13 7.15
C ASP A 12 15.07 18.23 7.30
N ASP A 13 15.80 18.34 6.19
CA ASP A 13 17.26 18.44 6.19
C ASP A 13 17.75 19.32 5.01
N PRO A 14 17.59 20.66 5.11
CA PRO A 14 17.88 21.57 4.00
C PRO A 14 19.34 21.55 3.57
N ASP A 15 20.26 21.35 4.51
CA ASP A 15 21.70 21.45 4.26
C ASP A 15 22.27 20.19 3.59
N ASN A 16 21.62 19.04 3.78
CA ASN A 16 22.05 17.77 3.18
C ASN A 16 21.04 17.18 2.19
N THR A 17 20.08 17.97 1.71
CA THR A 17 19.14 17.57 0.67
C THR A 17 19.34 18.38 -0.60
N ALA A 18 19.55 17.70 -1.72
CA ALA A 18 19.57 18.28 -3.04
C ALA A 18 18.45 17.75 -3.93
N PHE A 19 18.14 18.51 -4.98
CA PHE A 19 17.04 18.22 -5.89
C PHE A 19 17.52 18.29 -7.34
N ILE A 20 17.11 17.31 -8.15
CA ILE A 20 17.18 17.36 -9.61
C ILE A 20 15.75 17.24 -10.14
N ARG A 21 15.31 18.18 -10.96
CA ARG A 21 13.92 18.28 -11.43
C ARG A 21 13.83 18.70 -12.89
N PHE A 22 12.66 18.54 -13.51
CA PHE A 22 12.42 19.11 -14.84
C PHE A 22 12.34 20.63 -14.78
N GLN A 23 12.86 21.31 -15.81
CA GLN A 23 12.82 22.77 -15.89
C GLN A 23 11.40 23.33 -15.83
N SER A 24 10.40 22.63 -16.38
CA SER A 24 8.99 22.99 -16.25
C SER A 24 8.55 23.03 -14.79
N HIS A 25 8.94 22.03 -13.99
CA HIS A 25 8.55 21.91 -12.58
C HIS A 25 9.19 23.00 -11.71
N CYS A 26 10.39 23.48 -12.07
CA CYS A 26 11.06 24.56 -11.34
C CYS A 26 10.39 25.93 -11.55
N LYS A 27 9.83 26.19 -12.75
CA LYS A 27 9.22 27.50 -13.08
C LYS A 27 7.95 27.76 -12.28
N ASP A 28 7.12 26.72 -12.13
CA ASP A 28 5.83 26.83 -11.45
C ASP A 28 5.99 27.01 -9.93
N ASP A 29 7.14 26.64 -9.38
CA ASP A 29 7.44 26.70 -7.95
C ASP A 29 8.36 27.86 -7.54
N GLY A 30 8.85 28.68 -8.48
CA GLY A 30 9.85 29.71 -8.18
C GLY A 30 11.16 29.14 -7.62
N ASP A 31 11.49 27.91 -7.99
CA ASP A 31 12.59 27.13 -7.43
C ASP A 31 13.90 27.42 -8.17
N GLU A 32 14.75 28.21 -7.53
CA GLU A 32 16.07 28.59 -8.04
C GLU A 32 17.18 27.64 -7.57
N THR A 33 16.92 26.83 -6.57
CA THR A 33 17.92 25.99 -5.89
C THR A 33 18.09 24.61 -6.52
N SER A 34 17.05 24.08 -7.15
CA SER A 34 17.11 22.76 -7.78
C SER A 34 18.00 22.76 -9.04
N LEU A 35 18.75 21.68 -9.19
CA LEU A 35 19.35 21.32 -10.46
C LEU A 35 18.27 20.84 -11.43
N ARG A 36 18.53 21.01 -12.72
CA ARG A 36 17.61 20.75 -13.82
C ARG A 36 18.13 19.60 -14.66
N HIS A 37 17.27 18.61 -14.90
CA HIS A 37 17.57 17.52 -15.84
C HIS A 37 18.07 18.08 -17.17
N PHE A 38 19.13 17.47 -17.70
CA PHE A 38 19.70 17.81 -19.02
C PHE A 38 20.23 19.24 -19.18
N VAL A 39 20.32 20.03 -18.12
CA VAL A 39 20.79 21.43 -18.19
C VAL A 39 22.01 21.62 -17.29
N ASN A 40 21.81 21.83 -15.99
CA ASN A 40 22.87 22.09 -15.02
C ASN A 40 23.09 20.91 -14.06
N SER A 41 22.28 19.84 -14.12
CA SER A 41 22.57 18.57 -13.43
C SER A 41 23.67 17.75 -14.12
N GLN A 42 23.97 18.06 -15.39
CA GLN A 42 25.01 17.39 -16.16
C GLN A 42 26.38 18.01 -15.89
N GLY A 43 27.31 17.20 -15.39
CA GLY A 43 28.72 17.63 -15.19
C GLY A 43 28.97 18.54 -13.99
N THR A 44 28.02 18.69 -13.08
CA THR A 44 28.18 19.51 -11.87
C THR A 44 28.78 18.74 -10.70
N ASN A 45 29.50 19.46 -9.83
CA ASN A 45 29.94 19.01 -8.50
C ASN A 45 29.13 19.66 -7.36
N ALA A 46 28.08 20.43 -7.69
CA ALA A 46 27.33 21.22 -6.71
C ALA A 46 26.70 20.39 -5.58
N ILE A 47 26.52 19.09 -5.80
CA ILE A 47 25.88 18.18 -4.84
C ILE A 47 26.83 17.06 -4.38
N ASP A 48 28.15 17.25 -4.55
CA ASP A 48 29.18 16.32 -4.04
C ASP A 48 29.10 16.25 -2.50
N GLY A 49 28.91 15.05 -1.96
CA GLY A 49 28.84 14.81 -0.52
C GLY A 49 27.48 15.06 0.14
N VAL A 50 26.49 15.54 -0.61
CA VAL A 50 25.11 15.71 -0.14
C VAL A 50 24.50 14.33 0.12
N THR A 51 24.02 14.05 1.34
CA THR A 51 23.60 12.70 1.74
C THR A 51 22.24 12.32 1.17
N ARG A 52 21.37 13.28 0.85
CA ARG A 52 20.05 13.01 0.27
C ARG A 52 19.88 13.68 -1.09
N LEU A 53 19.51 12.90 -2.10
CA LEU A 53 19.18 13.41 -3.44
C LEU A 53 17.75 13.02 -3.82
N ILE A 54 16.93 14.02 -4.09
CA ILE A 54 15.57 13.85 -4.61
C ILE A 54 15.59 14.09 -6.13
N ILE A 55 15.07 13.13 -6.88
CA ILE A 55 14.97 13.19 -8.34
C ILE A 55 13.48 13.21 -8.70
N ASP A 56 13.01 14.32 -9.25
CA ASP A 56 11.61 14.59 -9.59
C ASP A 56 11.29 14.24 -11.04
N GLY A 57 10.67 13.08 -11.23
CA GLY A 57 10.31 12.53 -12.53
C GLY A 57 11.38 11.60 -13.10
N LEU A 58 10.95 10.74 -14.03
CA LEU A 58 11.86 9.91 -14.80
C LEU A 58 12.56 10.80 -15.84
N PRO A 59 13.91 10.86 -15.90
CA PRO A 59 14.63 11.71 -16.85
C PRO A 59 14.53 11.12 -18.26
N CYS A 60 13.38 11.34 -18.89
CA CYS A 60 13.11 11.01 -20.27
C CYS A 60 13.52 12.18 -21.17
N HIS A 61 14.39 11.89 -22.14
CA HIS A 61 14.72 12.88 -23.17
C HIS A 61 13.52 13.05 -24.11
N ASN A 62 13.54 14.13 -24.89
CA ASN A 62 12.60 14.30 -25.98
C ASN A 62 12.65 13.07 -26.91
N LEU A 63 11.52 12.37 -27.06
CA LEU A 63 11.44 11.12 -27.81
C LEU A 63 11.78 11.29 -29.30
N GLU A 64 11.40 12.42 -29.92
CA GLU A 64 11.73 12.69 -31.32
C GLU A 64 13.23 12.93 -31.50
N SER A 65 13.85 13.65 -30.56
CA SER A 65 15.31 13.79 -30.54
C SER A 65 16.00 12.42 -30.41
N LEU A 66 15.49 11.53 -29.56
CA LEU A 66 16.01 10.17 -29.43
C LEU A 66 15.78 9.32 -30.69
N ARG A 67 14.64 9.49 -31.39
CA ARG A 67 14.37 8.78 -32.65
C ARG A 67 15.39 9.13 -33.70
N HIS A 68 15.66 10.42 -33.88
CA HIS A 68 16.68 10.88 -34.82
C HIS A 68 18.07 10.35 -34.44
N ASP A 69 18.44 10.45 -33.16
CA ASP A 69 19.71 9.94 -32.64
C ASP A 69 19.87 8.43 -32.88
N TYR A 70 18.82 7.65 -32.61
CA TYR A 70 18.81 6.20 -32.86
C TYR A 70 18.94 5.87 -34.34
N ALA A 71 18.10 6.46 -35.20
CA ALA A 71 18.12 6.20 -36.63
C ALA A 71 19.48 6.56 -37.26
N ILE A 72 20.08 7.68 -36.86
CA ILE A 72 21.41 8.11 -37.34
C ILE A 72 22.50 7.18 -36.82
N SER A 73 22.47 6.83 -35.53
CA SER A 73 23.54 6.07 -34.89
C SER A 73 23.57 4.59 -35.28
N THR A 74 22.41 4.00 -35.60
CA THR A 74 22.32 2.57 -35.87
C THR A 74 21.93 2.25 -37.32
N GLY A 75 21.40 3.22 -38.08
CA GLY A 75 20.85 2.98 -39.41
C GLY A 75 19.56 2.14 -39.44
N ASN A 76 18.94 1.92 -38.27
CA ASN A 76 17.74 1.09 -38.16
C ASN A 76 16.46 1.92 -38.21
N ASP A 77 15.34 1.26 -38.48
CA ASP A 77 14.01 1.87 -38.40
C ASP A 77 13.74 2.40 -36.96
N PRO A 78 13.43 3.70 -36.78
CA PRO A 78 13.13 4.30 -35.48
C PRO A 78 11.74 3.95 -34.94
N TYR A 79 10.99 3.06 -35.61
CA TYR A 79 9.70 2.57 -35.14
C TYR A 79 9.80 1.08 -34.78
N GLY A 80 9.59 0.76 -33.50
CA GLY A 80 9.53 -0.61 -32.98
C GLY A 80 10.46 -0.88 -31.79
N GLU A 81 10.55 -2.15 -31.39
CA GLU A 81 11.19 -2.56 -30.12
C GLU A 81 12.65 -2.15 -29.98
N GLY A 82 13.38 -2.03 -31.10
CA GLY A 82 14.78 -1.58 -31.08
C GLY A 82 14.92 -0.17 -30.53
N PHE A 83 14.01 0.73 -30.93
CA PHE A 83 13.94 2.09 -30.42
C PHE A 83 13.50 2.10 -28.94
N ASP A 84 12.52 1.29 -28.55
CA ASP A 84 12.06 1.23 -27.16
C ASP A 84 13.19 0.80 -26.20
N ARG A 85 13.98 -0.21 -26.60
CA ARG A 85 15.17 -0.63 -25.86
C ARG A 85 16.21 0.49 -25.78
N TYR A 86 16.40 1.24 -26.85
CA TYR A 86 17.32 2.38 -26.88
C TYR A 86 16.89 3.50 -25.91
N VAL A 87 15.61 3.87 -25.94
CA VAL A 87 15.01 4.86 -25.03
C VAL A 87 15.19 4.41 -23.58
N HIS A 88 14.84 3.15 -23.27
CA HIS A 88 15.05 2.59 -21.94
C HIS A 88 16.50 2.70 -21.48
N HIS A 89 17.44 2.30 -22.34
CA HIS A 89 18.87 2.38 -22.03
C HIS A 89 19.31 3.83 -21.75
N LYS A 90 18.84 4.81 -22.53
CA LYS A 90 19.17 6.23 -22.33
C LYS A 90 18.61 6.78 -21.02
N ILE A 91 17.37 6.43 -20.68
CA ILE A 91 16.75 6.80 -19.40
C ILE A 91 17.58 6.23 -18.24
N LEU A 92 17.84 4.93 -18.25
CA LEU A 92 18.59 4.27 -17.17
C LEU A 92 20.02 4.77 -17.05
N SER A 93 20.68 5.06 -18.16
CA SER A 93 22.00 5.70 -18.16
C SER A 93 21.97 7.06 -17.48
N THR A 94 20.92 7.86 -17.73
CA THR A 94 20.74 9.17 -17.10
C THR A 94 20.47 9.03 -15.61
N VAL A 95 19.55 8.14 -15.22
CA VAL A 95 19.26 7.86 -13.79
C VAL A 95 20.55 7.47 -13.08
N LYS A 96 21.34 6.53 -13.61
CA LYS A 96 22.64 6.12 -13.04
C LYS A 96 23.62 7.30 -12.92
N GLN A 97 23.62 8.20 -13.90
CA GLN A 97 24.49 9.36 -13.87
C GLN A 97 24.07 10.34 -12.76
N GLU A 98 22.77 10.57 -12.60
CA GLU A 98 22.20 11.44 -11.58
C GLU A 98 22.40 10.87 -10.17
N THR A 99 22.13 9.58 -9.96
CA THR A 99 22.38 8.93 -8.66
C THR A 99 23.85 8.87 -8.28
N GLY A 100 24.77 8.96 -9.26
CA GLY A 100 26.20 9.05 -9.02
C GLY A 100 26.71 10.45 -8.63
N ARG A 101 25.89 11.51 -8.75
CA ARG A 101 26.31 12.89 -8.48
C ARG A 101 26.68 13.18 -7.03
N PRO A 102 26.04 12.59 -6.00
CA PRO A 102 26.46 12.72 -4.61
C PRO A 102 27.86 12.16 -4.31
N ARG A 103 28.40 11.32 -5.21
CA ARG A 103 29.72 10.68 -5.06
C ARG A 103 29.88 9.90 -3.76
N ALA A 104 28.86 9.12 -3.40
CA ALA A 104 28.84 8.32 -2.19
C ALA A 104 30.11 7.49 -1.96
N ASN A 105 30.74 7.00 -3.04
CA ASN A 105 31.99 6.24 -2.98
C ASN A 105 33.18 6.99 -2.35
N ARG A 106 33.17 8.32 -2.32
CA ARG A 106 34.22 9.14 -1.70
C ARG A 106 34.06 9.29 -0.18
N TYR A 107 32.90 8.89 0.35
CA TYR A 107 32.52 9.12 1.74
C TYR A 107 32.05 7.82 2.38
N GLN A 108 32.98 7.12 3.04
CA GLN A 108 32.70 5.83 3.66
C GLN A 108 32.03 5.95 5.04
N ASP A 109 31.97 7.16 5.58
CA ASP A 109 31.51 7.51 6.91
C ASP A 109 30.01 7.85 6.99
N ARG A 110 29.32 7.88 5.85
CA ARG A 110 27.93 8.35 5.77
C ARG A 110 27.07 7.48 4.85
N ILE A 111 25.77 7.46 5.13
CA ILE A 111 24.77 6.76 4.32
C ILE A 111 24.15 7.77 3.37
N PHE A 112 24.00 7.37 2.11
CA PHE A 112 23.36 8.19 1.09
C PHE A 112 21.98 7.63 0.76
N GLU A 113 21.02 8.52 0.66
CA GLU A 113 19.64 8.24 0.30
C GLU A 113 19.31 8.88 -1.05
N ILE A 114 18.78 8.09 -1.97
CA ILE A 114 18.29 8.57 -3.26
C ILE A 114 16.79 8.32 -3.31
N VAL A 115 16.01 9.38 -3.49
CA VAL A 115 14.55 9.31 -3.60
C VAL A 115 14.16 9.62 -5.04
N LEU A 116 13.56 8.65 -5.72
CA LEU A 116 13.06 8.78 -7.08
C LEU A 116 11.55 8.99 -7.03
N LEU A 117 11.07 10.15 -7.47
CA LEU A 117 9.63 10.45 -7.57
C LEU A 117 9.17 10.11 -8.98
N THR A 118 8.76 8.87 -9.19
CA THR A 118 8.39 8.35 -10.52
C THR A 118 7.44 7.16 -10.39
N ASP A 119 6.67 6.91 -11.44
CA ASP A 119 5.83 5.72 -11.63
C ASP A 119 6.58 4.54 -12.26
N TYR A 120 7.84 4.75 -12.64
CA TYR A 120 8.69 3.73 -13.23
C TYR A 120 9.05 2.64 -12.21
N ASP A 121 8.81 1.39 -12.58
CA ASP A 121 9.19 0.25 -11.77
C ASP A 121 10.66 -0.12 -11.96
N PHE A 122 11.45 0.08 -10.91
CA PHE A 122 12.86 -0.35 -10.85
C PHE A 122 13.02 -1.79 -10.32
N SER A 123 11.93 -2.48 -10.00
CA SER A 123 11.98 -3.88 -9.57
C SER A 123 12.56 -4.73 -10.72
N GLY A 124 13.67 -5.42 -10.43
CA GLY A 124 14.45 -6.16 -11.44
C GLY A 124 15.69 -5.44 -11.97
N LEU A 125 15.82 -4.12 -11.75
CA LEU A 125 17.06 -3.37 -12.06
C LEU A 125 17.92 -3.13 -10.82
N ILE A 126 17.28 -2.97 -9.66
CA ILE A 126 17.93 -2.75 -8.37
C ILE A 126 17.61 -3.93 -7.46
N PRO A 127 18.59 -4.48 -6.71
CA PRO A 127 18.34 -5.51 -5.72
C PRO A 127 17.25 -5.10 -4.73
N ALA A 128 16.34 -6.01 -4.38
CA ALA A 128 15.19 -5.72 -3.52
C ALA A 128 15.58 -5.18 -2.13
N ASN A 129 16.76 -5.54 -1.61
CA ASN A 129 17.28 -5.02 -0.34
C ASN A 129 17.80 -3.58 -0.41
N GLN A 130 17.90 -2.99 -1.61
CA GLN A 130 18.35 -1.63 -1.86
C GLN A 130 17.24 -0.72 -2.41
N LEU A 131 16.04 -1.27 -2.65
CA LEU A 131 14.89 -0.55 -3.18
C LEU A 131 13.75 -0.59 -2.16
N ARG A 132 13.34 0.59 -1.69
CA ARG A 132 12.13 0.74 -0.88
C ARG A 132 11.10 1.52 -1.70
N GLN A 133 10.05 0.83 -2.16
CA GLN A 133 8.86 1.51 -2.66
C GLN A 133 8.04 1.99 -1.45
N CYS A 134 7.67 3.27 -1.47
CA CYS A 134 6.86 3.90 -0.43
C CYS A 134 5.72 4.67 -1.09
N LYS A 135 4.57 4.71 -0.42
CA LYS A 135 3.46 5.57 -0.87
C LYS A 135 3.74 7.01 -0.48
N ALA A 136 3.24 7.96 -1.27
CA ALA A 136 3.46 9.39 -1.03
C ALA A 136 3.05 9.84 0.39
N HIS A 137 1.95 9.30 0.92
CA HIS A 137 1.45 9.64 2.25
C HIS A 137 2.30 9.08 3.40
N GLU A 138 3.12 8.05 3.14
CA GLU A 138 4.07 7.53 4.12
C GLU A 138 5.27 8.48 4.31
N ILE A 139 5.54 9.36 3.33
CA ILE A 139 6.57 10.40 3.44
C ILE A 139 5.99 11.61 4.18
N THR A 140 4.86 12.13 3.70
CA THR A 140 4.15 13.23 4.37
C THR A 140 2.64 13.11 4.15
N PRO A 141 1.82 13.27 5.20
CA PRO A 141 0.36 13.28 5.08
C PRO A 141 -0.15 14.34 4.08
N ASP A 142 0.58 15.44 3.87
CA ASP A 142 0.20 16.49 2.92
C ASP A 142 0.33 16.06 1.45
N ALA A 143 0.99 14.93 1.20
CA ALA A 143 1.09 14.33 -0.12
C ALA A 143 -0.01 13.28 -0.39
N GLU A 144 -0.99 13.12 0.50
CA GLU A 144 -2.14 12.25 0.26
C GLU A 144 -2.92 12.66 -0.99
N SER A 145 -3.30 11.68 -1.81
CA SER A 145 -4.38 11.89 -2.79
C SER A 145 -5.70 12.18 -2.06
N THR A 146 -6.65 12.81 -2.76
CA THR A 146 -7.99 13.08 -2.19
C THR A 146 -8.66 11.80 -1.66
N LYS A 147 -8.47 10.67 -2.35
CA LYS A 147 -9.00 9.37 -1.93
C LYS A 147 -8.30 8.88 -0.65
N GLU A 148 -6.97 8.89 -0.61
CA GLU A 148 -6.21 8.46 0.57
C GLU A 148 -6.53 9.33 1.79
N ARG A 149 -6.59 10.65 1.62
CA ARG A 149 -6.99 11.58 2.69
C ARG A 149 -8.40 11.30 3.20
N THR A 150 -9.33 11.01 2.29
CA THR A 150 -10.71 10.65 2.67
C THR A 150 -10.72 9.36 3.49
N ASN A 151 -10.00 8.34 3.03
CA ASN A 151 -9.87 7.07 3.73
C ASN A 151 -9.22 7.24 5.11
N ARG A 152 -8.14 8.01 5.24
CA ARG A 152 -7.51 8.29 6.53
C ARG A 152 -8.47 8.97 7.50
N LEU A 153 -9.18 10.01 7.06
CA LEU A 153 -10.15 10.72 7.91
C LEU A 153 -11.32 9.83 8.33
N ILE A 154 -11.79 8.93 7.45
CA ILE A 154 -12.79 7.91 7.79
C ILE A 154 -12.26 6.96 8.85
N LEU A 155 -11.02 6.48 8.71
CA LEU A 155 -10.38 5.58 9.66
C LEU A 155 -10.18 6.26 11.03
N GLU A 156 -9.67 7.49 11.05
CA GLU A 156 -9.51 8.29 12.28
C GLU A 156 -10.85 8.50 12.98
N ALA A 157 -11.91 8.85 12.24
CA ALA A 157 -13.25 9.00 12.79
C ALA A 157 -13.83 7.68 13.31
N ALA A 158 -13.61 6.57 12.62
CA ALA A 158 -14.05 5.25 13.07
C ALA A 158 -13.32 4.83 14.36
N ASN A 159 -12.01 5.06 14.45
CA ASN A 159 -11.22 4.84 15.67
C ASN A 159 -11.74 5.71 16.83
N GLN A 160 -11.99 7.00 16.58
CA GLN A 160 -12.52 7.89 17.60
C GLN A 160 -13.90 7.44 18.11
N LEU A 161 -14.81 7.03 17.21
CA LEU A 161 -16.12 6.51 17.58
C LEU A 161 -16.02 5.18 18.37
N TRP A 162 -15.05 4.33 18.00
CA TRP A 162 -14.79 3.10 18.73
C TRP A 162 -14.27 3.37 20.16
N GLU A 163 -13.32 4.30 20.31
CA GLU A 163 -12.78 4.71 21.61
C GLU A 163 -13.84 5.36 22.51
N THR A 164 -14.80 6.09 21.95
CA THR A 164 -15.92 6.68 22.70
C THR A 164 -17.05 5.68 22.97
N GLY A 165 -16.99 4.46 22.42
CA GLY A 165 -18.03 3.43 22.56
C GLY A 165 -19.30 3.72 21.74
N GLU A 166 -19.22 4.64 20.77
CA GLU A 166 -20.34 4.96 19.88
C GLU A 166 -20.41 3.98 18.70
N LYS A 167 -21.63 3.73 18.22
CA LYS A 167 -21.83 2.85 17.06
C LYS A 167 -21.27 3.50 15.81
N ILE A 168 -20.29 2.84 15.19
CA ILE A 168 -19.70 3.25 13.92
C ILE A 168 -20.77 3.10 12.82
N THR A 169 -21.32 4.22 12.38
CA THR A 169 -22.30 4.29 11.28
C THR A 169 -21.89 5.38 10.30
N GLU A 170 -22.32 5.30 9.04
CA GLU A 170 -22.06 6.34 8.04
C GLU A 170 -22.42 7.75 8.53
N ARG A 171 -23.52 7.85 9.28
CA ARG A 171 -24.00 9.13 9.81
C ARG A 171 -23.07 9.66 10.91
N ALA A 172 -22.63 8.79 11.81
CA ALA A 172 -21.70 9.16 12.88
C ALA A 172 -20.35 9.58 12.29
N VAL A 173 -19.81 8.80 11.33
CA VAL A 173 -18.56 9.14 10.63
C VAL A 173 -18.70 10.47 9.88
N ALA A 174 -19.83 10.74 9.22
CA ALA A 174 -20.09 12.02 8.56
C ALA A 174 -20.07 13.20 9.53
N THR A 175 -20.66 13.02 10.71
CA THR A 175 -20.67 14.06 11.75
C THR A 175 -19.28 14.35 12.30
N VAL A 176 -18.48 13.32 12.57
CA VAL A 176 -17.12 13.48 13.11
C VAL A 176 -16.17 14.10 12.08
N THR A 177 -16.22 13.63 10.83
CA THR A 177 -15.35 14.12 9.75
C THR A 177 -15.79 15.45 9.14
N GLY A 178 -17.04 15.88 9.38
CA GLY A 178 -17.66 17.02 8.70
C GLY A 178 -17.93 16.80 7.21
N MET A 179 -17.83 15.56 6.72
CA MET A 179 -18.00 15.24 5.30
C MET A 179 -19.45 15.01 4.89
N ALA A 180 -19.75 15.26 3.62
CA ALA A 180 -21.03 14.88 3.04
C ALA A 180 -21.20 13.35 3.05
N ARG A 181 -22.38 12.87 3.44
CA ARG A 181 -22.70 11.43 3.52
C ARG A 181 -22.55 10.71 2.18
N THR A 182 -22.76 11.41 1.06
CA THR A 182 -22.55 10.87 -0.28
C THR A 182 -21.09 10.51 -0.56
N THR A 183 -20.14 11.25 0.02
CA THR A 183 -18.70 10.97 -0.08
C THR A 183 -18.34 9.71 0.69
N ILE A 184 -18.91 9.52 1.88
CA ILE A 184 -18.69 8.32 2.70
C ILE A 184 -19.29 7.08 2.04
N ASN A 185 -20.49 7.20 1.46
CA ASN A 185 -21.12 6.09 0.74
C ASN A 185 -20.30 5.64 -0.49
N ARG A 186 -19.56 6.55 -1.14
CA ARG A 186 -18.61 6.18 -2.21
C ARG A 186 -17.40 5.38 -1.71
N CYS A 187 -17.07 5.52 -0.43
CA CYS A 187 -16.02 4.78 0.26
C CYS A 187 -16.57 3.64 1.13
N ARG A 188 -17.79 3.15 0.84
CA ARG A 188 -18.49 2.17 1.67
C ARG A 188 -17.72 0.86 1.84
N GLU A 189 -17.14 0.33 0.76
CA GLU A 189 -16.32 -0.89 0.81
C GLU A 189 -15.19 -0.78 1.83
N PHE A 190 -14.54 0.39 1.91
CA PHE A 190 -13.47 0.64 2.88
C PHE A 190 -14.00 0.78 4.31
N LEU A 191 -15.19 1.38 4.50
CA LEU A 191 -15.83 1.42 5.81
C LEU A 191 -16.24 0.02 6.27
N ASP A 192 -16.74 -0.83 5.38
CA ASP A 192 -17.12 -2.21 5.67
C ASP A 192 -15.89 -3.05 6.05
N GLU A 193 -14.74 -2.84 5.41
CA GLU A 193 -13.44 -3.46 5.77
C GLU A 193 -12.98 -3.05 7.18
N ILE A 194 -13.10 -1.76 7.51
CA ILE A 194 -12.79 -1.25 8.85
C ILE A 194 -13.72 -1.88 9.90
N LEU A 195 -15.04 -1.90 9.62
CA LEU A 195 -16.03 -2.51 10.49
C LEU A 195 -15.74 -3.99 10.73
N ALA A 196 -15.36 -4.73 9.68
CA ALA A 196 -14.93 -6.13 9.79
C ALA A 196 -13.72 -6.29 10.72
N THR A 197 -12.78 -5.35 10.69
CA THR A 197 -11.60 -5.38 11.58
C THR A 197 -11.99 -5.19 13.06
N PHE A 198 -12.96 -4.29 13.33
CA PHE A 198 -13.47 -4.09 14.68
C PHE A 198 -14.30 -5.27 15.19
N THR A 199 -15.12 -5.91 14.33
CA THR A 199 -15.89 -7.10 14.70
C THR A 199 -15.02 -8.33 14.90
N ILE A 200 -13.94 -8.52 14.14
CA ILE A 200 -13.01 -9.66 14.34
C ILE A 200 -12.27 -9.56 15.69
N LYS A 201 -12.04 -8.35 16.19
CA LYS A 201 -11.33 -8.13 17.47
C LYS A 201 -12.21 -8.39 18.70
N ASP A 202 -13.53 -8.28 18.54
CA ASP A 202 -14.50 -8.82 19.49
C ASP A 202 -14.78 -10.28 19.10
N SER A 203 -14.13 -11.23 19.75
CA SER A 203 -14.41 -12.67 19.61
C SER A 203 -15.85 -13.09 20.00
N TYR A 204 -16.73 -12.12 20.25
CA TYR A 204 -18.16 -12.27 20.54
C TYR A 204 -19.08 -11.28 19.77
N SER A 205 -18.57 -10.49 18.81
CA SER A 205 -19.40 -9.48 18.13
C SER A 205 -20.31 -10.10 17.08
N LYS A 206 -21.60 -10.17 17.44
CA LYS A 206 -22.74 -10.67 16.65
C LYS A 206 -23.13 -9.72 15.51
N CYS A 207 -22.21 -9.29 14.67
CA CYS A 207 -22.52 -8.43 13.53
C CYS A 207 -22.13 -9.13 12.22
N GLY A 208 -23.14 -9.65 11.50
CA GLY A 208 -23.01 -10.00 10.08
C GLY A 208 -23.38 -11.43 9.66
N GLN A 209 -23.56 -12.38 10.58
CA GLN A 209 -23.93 -13.78 10.21
C GLN A 209 -25.31 -14.24 10.68
N ALA A 210 -26.03 -13.41 11.44
CA ALA A 210 -27.35 -13.76 11.98
C ALA A 210 -28.54 -13.41 11.07
N GLU A 211 -28.32 -12.77 9.90
CA GLU A 211 -29.43 -12.21 9.12
C GLU A 211 -30.25 -13.24 8.32
N THR A 212 -29.82 -14.50 8.25
CA THR A 212 -30.53 -15.58 7.50
C THR A 212 -30.92 -16.79 8.34
N LEU A 213 -30.53 -16.87 9.62
CA LEU A 213 -30.83 -18.01 10.49
C LEU A 213 -32.06 -17.72 11.34
N THR A 214 -32.98 -18.69 11.44
CA THR A 214 -34.10 -18.57 12.37
C THR A 214 -33.60 -18.71 13.81
N GLN A 215 -34.40 -18.27 14.80
CA GLN A 215 -34.07 -18.45 16.21
C GLN A 215 -33.83 -19.94 16.54
N THR A 216 -34.63 -20.84 15.96
CA THR A 216 -34.48 -22.29 16.11
C THR A 216 -33.13 -22.78 15.57
N ASP A 217 -32.69 -22.27 14.42
CA ASP A 217 -31.38 -22.64 13.86
C ASP A 217 -30.23 -22.15 14.74
N THR A 218 -30.39 -20.97 15.32
CA THR A 218 -29.38 -20.37 16.22
C THR A 218 -29.27 -21.16 17.52
N ASP A 219 -30.39 -21.58 18.10
CA ASP A 219 -30.41 -22.39 19.32
C ASP A 219 -29.78 -23.77 19.08
N LEU A 220 -30.10 -24.40 17.94
CA LEU A 220 -29.51 -25.67 17.52
C LEU A 220 -27.98 -25.59 17.31
N ILE A 221 -27.50 -24.52 16.67
CA ILE A 221 -26.06 -24.28 16.45
C ILE A 221 -25.33 -23.99 17.77
N ASN A 222 -25.96 -23.26 18.70
CA ASN A 222 -25.39 -23.02 20.03
C ASN A 222 -25.26 -24.33 20.82
N ASP A 223 -26.30 -25.17 20.83
CA ASP A 223 -26.28 -26.46 21.51
C ASP A 223 -25.19 -27.39 20.91
N ALA A 224 -25.06 -27.41 19.58
CA ALA A 224 -24.01 -28.15 18.88
C ALA A 224 -22.60 -27.63 19.23
N THR A 225 -22.43 -26.32 19.36
CA THR A 225 -21.15 -25.70 19.72
C THR A 225 -20.74 -26.05 21.16
N VAL A 226 -21.68 -25.97 22.10
CA VAL A 226 -21.46 -26.37 23.50
C VAL A 226 -21.12 -27.86 23.61
N TYR A 227 -21.76 -28.70 22.80
CA TYR A 227 -21.46 -30.12 22.76
C TYR A 227 -20.04 -30.42 22.24
N LEU A 228 -19.59 -29.70 21.21
CA LEU A 228 -18.21 -29.80 20.69
C LEU A 228 -17.16 -29.28 21.69
N GLU A 229 -17.47 -28.23 22.44
CA GLU A 229 -16.60 -27.72 23.52
C GLU A 229 -16.42 -28.74 24.64
N ALA A 230 -17.45 -29.55 24.92
CA ALA A 230 -17.41 -30.60 25.93
C ALA A 230 -16.77 -31.91 25.44
N ALA A 231 -16.56 -32.07 24.13
CA ALA A 231 -16.00 -33.28 23.56
C ALA A 231 -14.50 -33.43 23.89
N SER A 232 -14.08 -34.67 24.15
CA SER A 232 -12.66 -34.98 24.33
C SER A 232 -11.90 -34.88 23.01
N GLU A 233 -10.60 -34.60 23.03
CA GLU A 233 -9.80 -34.47 21.80
C GLU A 233 -9.88 -35.73 20.93
N ASP A 234 -9.86 -36.93 21.53
CA ASP A 234 -9.90 -38.21 20.81
C ASP A 234 -11.27 -38.46 20.14
N SER A 235 -12.35 -37.85 20.62
CA SER A 235 -13.70 -38.02 20.09
C SER A 235 -14.17 -36.83 19.23
N LEU A 236 -13.40 -35.74 19.19
CA LEU A 236 -13.83 -34.45 18.65
C LEU A 236 -14.28 -34.55 17.18
N LEU A 237 -13.51 -35.25 16.34
CA LEU A 237 -13.87 -35.44 14.93
C LEU A 237 -15.13 -36.31 14.75
N THR A 238 -15.29 -37.34 15.59
CA THR A 238 -16.46 -38.22 15.55
C THR A 238 -17.72 -37.45 15.94
N GLU A 239 -17.65 -36.67 17.03
CA GLU A 239 -18.77 -35.84 17.48
C GLU A 239 -19.11 -34.73 16.48
N PHE A 240 -18.11 -34.14 15.84
CA PHE A 240 -18.32 -33.20 14.75
C PHE A 240 -19.03 -33.85 13.57
N GLY A 241 -18.64 -35.07 13.18
CA GLY A 241 -19.34 -35.86 12.18
C GLY A 241 -20.81 -36.11 12.52
N ASN A 242 -21.08 -36.52 13.76
CA ASN A 242 -22.45 -36.76 14.24
C ASN A 242 -23.33 -35.50 14.17
N ILE A 243 -22.76 -34.32 14.48
CA ILE A 243 -23.48 -33.04 14.38
C ILE A 243 -23.82 -32.70 12.93
N LEU A 244 -22.91 -32.97 11.98
CA LEU A 244 -23.16 -32.71 10.56
C LEU A 244 -24.25 -33.61 9.97
N GLU A 245 -24.54 -34.77 10.58
CA GLU A 245 -25.66 -35.62 10.19
C GLU A 245 -27.03 -35.07 10.65
N VAL A 246 -27.05 -34.30 11.72
CA VAL A 246 -28.26 -33.69 12.30
C VAL A 246 -28.57 -32.34 11.64
N LEU A 247 -27.56 -31.62 11.18
CA LEU A 247 -27.70 -30.30 10.56
C LEU A 247 -27.84 -30.37 9.04
N ASP A 248 -28.70 -29.51 8.51
CA ASP A 248 -28.82 -29.33 7.07
C ASP A 248 -27.53 -28.73 6.49
N ARG A 249 -27.17 -29.11 5.26
CA ARG A 249 -25.92 -28.65 4.60
C ARG A 249 -25.78 -27.13 4.50
N ASN A 250 -26.89 -26.42 4.40
CA ASN A 250 -26.90 -24.95 4.36
C ASN A 250 -26.56 -24.30 5.72
N GLN A 251 -26.58 -25.06 6.81
CA GLN A 251 -26.23 -24.60 8.16
C GLN A 251 -24.76 -24.90 8.52
N TRP A 252 -24.03 -25.65 7.69
CA TRP A 252 -22.66 -26.08 8.00
C TRP A 252 -21.67 -24.92 8.05
N ASP A 253 -21.76 -23.98 7.12
CA ASP A 253 -20.91 -22.78 7.10
C ASP A 253 -21.15 -21.91 8.32
N ALA A 254 -22.40 -21.81 8.76
CA ALA A 254 -22.78 -21.11 9.98
C ALA A 254 -22.22 -21.83 11.20
N LEU A 255 -22.46 -23.13 11.38
CA LEU A 255 -21.88 -23.92 12.46
C LEU A 255 -20.37 -23.72 12.54
N TRP A 256 -19.68 -23.82 11.40
CA TRP A 256 -18.25 -23.59 11.34
C TRP A 256 -17.89 -22.20 11.86
N GLY A 257 -18.65 -21.16 11.48
CA GLY A 257 -18.52 -19.78 11.96
C GLY A 257 -18.78 -19.56 13.47
N PHE A 258 -19.53 -20.45 14.14
CA PHE A 258 -19.84 -20.35 15.58
C PHE A 258 -18.89 -21.14 16.48
N ILE A 259 -18.22 -22.19 15.98
CA ILE A 259 -17.26 -22.96 16.77
C ILE A 259 -16.07 -22.06 17.18
N PRO A 260 -15.59 -22.07 18.44
CA PRO A 260 -14.40 -21.31 18.83
C PRO A 260 -13.16 -21.70 18.02
N ILE A 261 -12.30 -20.71 17.71
CA ILE A 261 -11.05 -20.91 16.94
C ILE A 261 -10.19 -22.07 17.49
N PRO A 262 -9.95 -22.20 18.81
CA PRO A 262 -9.13 -23.30 19.34
C PRO A 262 -9.66 -24.71 19.02
N ILE A 263 -10.98 -24.85 18.86
CA ILE A 263 -11.62 -26.14 18.52
C ILE A 263 -11.56 -26.37 17.01
N ARG A 264 -11.74 -25.32 16.20
CA ARG A 264 -11.55 -25.41 14.73
C ARG A 264 -10.14 -25.85 14.38
N ASP A 265 -9.13 -25.29 15.04
CA ASP A 265 -7.73 -25.65 14.80
C ASP A 265 -7.47 -27.13 15.10
N LYS A 266 -8.04 -27.66 16.19
CA LYS A 266 -7.96 -29.09 16.52
C LYS A 266 -8.65 -29.96 15.47
N LEU A 267 -9.86 -29.59 15.05
CA LEU A 267 -10.61 -30.30 14.00
C LEU A 267 -9.86 -30.31 12.67
N LEU A 268 -9.31 -29.17 12.25
CA LEU A 268 -8.52 -29.05 11.03
C LEU A 268 -7.28 -29.93 11.08
N ASN A 269 -6.57 -29.96 12.22
CA ASN A 269 -5.40 -30.83 12.39
C ASN A 269 -5.76 -32.31 12.29
N GLN A 270 -6.89 -32.74 12.88
CA GLN A 270 -7.36 -34.12 12.77
C GLN A 270 -7.80 -34.49 11.34
N LEU A 271 -8.48 -33.59 10.64
CA LEU A 271 -8.86 -33.78 9.24
C LEU A 271 -7.64 -33.87 8.31
N LEU A 272 -6.63 -33.02 8.53
CA LEU A 272 -5.38 -33.05 7.77
C LEU A 272 -4.61 -34.36 8.01
N ALA A 273 -4.61 -34.87 9.23
CA ALA A 273 -3.97 -36.15 9.57
C ALA A 273 -4.63 -37.37 8.91
N ILE A 274 -5.91 -37.27 8.53
CA ILE A 274 -6.64 -38.33 7.79
C ILE A 274 -6.46 -38.20 6.27
N ALA A 275 -6.17 -36.98 5.78
CA ALA A 275 -5.94 -36.71 4.37
C ALA A 275 -4.54 -37.11 3.86
N THR A 276 -3.62 -37.44 4.77
CA THR A 276 -2.26 -37.95 4.49
C THR A 276 -2.16 -39.46 4.63
#